data_AF-A0A1V6D7C4-F1
#
_entry.id   AF-A0A1V6D7C4-F1
#
_cell.length_a   1.000
_cell.length_b   1.000
_cell.length_c   1.000
_cell.angle_alpha   90.00
_cell.angle_beta   90.00
_cell.angle_gamma   90.00
#
_symmetry.space_group_name_H-M   'P 1'
#
loop_
_entity.id
_entity.type
_entity.pdbx_description
1 polymer ?
#
loop_
_entity_poly.entity_id
_entity_poly.type
_entity_poly.pdbx_seq_one_letter_code
_entity_poly.pdbx_strand_id
1 'polypeptide(L)'
;MTDGAGGFFVVSEEHCRLLHVPAAGDAKWLTPDLRNDPAVQSAGLLVKHNACFEGLAQLAPGDFLFAAERDPRGLVEVDLSRQPPAVSAVKMKRSPHAEEGGRKPDFADLAVWRGRVFALVRNLSLVCELVRDPSSKKGWREGAAFSYVRTENDPRYVYTDTKYGLGEGLALDDEHLYLVFDNNDDALASAPTDRRARLFVFANPFAAPAK
;
A
#
# COMPACT_ATOMS: atom_id res chain seq x y z
N MET A 1 7.76 -6.39 -4.69
CA MET A 1 8.84 -5.37 -4.73
C MET A 1 10.18 -6.03 -5.06
N THR A 2 11.02 -5.47 -5.93
CA THR A 2 12.34 -6.06 -6.29
C THR A 2 13.33 -6.01 -5.12
N ASP A 3 14.28 -6.96 -5.07
CA ASP A 3 15.40 -6.94 -4.13
C ASP A 3 16.68 -6.27 -4.67
N GLY A 4 16.65 -5.76 -5.91
CA GLY A 4 17.79 -5.15 -6.59
C GLY A 4 18.86 -6.12 -7.10
N ALA A 5 18.72 -7.42 -6.84
CA ALA A 5 19.65 -8.49 -7.25
C ALA A 5 18.97 -9.51 -8.21
N GLY A 6 17.86 -9.11 -8.83
CA GLY A 6 17.08 -9.96 -9.74
C GLY A 6 16.06 -10.87 -9.05
N GLY A 7 15.96 -10.81 -7.72
CA GLY A 7 14.87 -11.41 -6.95
C GLY A 7 13.83 -10.37 -6.53
N PHE A 8 12.95 -10.79 -5.61
CA PHE A 8 11.88 -9.94 -5.11
C PHE A 8 11.38 -10.37 -3.73
N PHE A 9 10.80 -9.41 -3.03
CA PHE A 9 10.05 -9.60 -1.80
C PHE A 9 8.55 -9.58 -2.09
N VAL A 10 7.81 -10.47 -1.44
CA VAL A 10 6.35 -10.56 -1.46
C VAL A 10 5.85 -10.69 -0.04
N VAL A 11 4.71 -10.05 0.26
CA VAL A 11 3.95 -10.34 1.46
C VAL A 11 2.84 -11.33 1.12
N SER A 12 2.68 -12.37 1.91
CA SER A 12 1.55 -13.29 1.77
C SER A 12 0.39 -12.80 2.62
N GLU A 13 -0.77 -12.61 1.99
CA GLU A 13 -2.00 -12.27 2.71
C GLU A 13 -2.47 -13.42 3.62
N GLU A 14 -2.46 -14.66 3.12
CA GLU A 14 -2.86 -15.85 3.88
C GLU A 14 -1.97 -16.11 5.11
N HIS A 15 -0.65 -15.98 4.93
CA HIS A 15 0.32 -16.28 5.97
C HIS A 15 0.71 -15.07 6.82
N CYS A 16 0.45 -13.85 6.36
CA CYS A 16 0.83 -12.57 6.98
C CYS A 16 2.34 -12.52 7.30
N ARG A 17 3.14 -12.91 6.29
CA ARG A 17 4.60 -13.09 6.36
C ARG A 17 5.30 -12.49 5.16
N LEU A 18 6.55 -12.10 5.37
CA LEU A 18 7.46 -11.69 4.32
C LEU A 18 8.17 -12.91 3.71
N LEU A 19 8.04 -13.07 2.40
CA LEU A 19 8.77 -14.03 1.59
C LEU A 19 9.84 -13.30 0.76
N HIS A 20 11.06 -13.80 0.77
CA HIS A 20 12.08 -13.43 -0.20
C HIS A 20 12.22 -14.55 -1.22
N VAL A 21 12.09 -14.19 -2.50
CA VAL A 21 12.34 -15.07 -3.63
C VAL A 21 13.60 -14.55 -4.34
N PRO A 22 14.77 -15.14 -4.10
CA PRO A 22 16.00 -14.73 -4.78
C PRO A 22 15.95 -15.12 -6.26
N ALA A 23 16.80 -14.52 -7.09
CA ALA A 23 16.89 -14.84 -8.53
C ALA A 23 17.13 -16.34 -8.81
N ALA A 24 17.79 -17.06 -7.88
CA ALA A 24 18.03 -18.49 -7.97
C ALA A 24 16.82 -19.38 -7.59
N GLY A 25 15.74 -18.80 -7.06
CA GLY A 25 14.44 -19.47 -6.82
C GLY A 25 14.23 -20.12 -5.45
N ASP A 26 15.26 -20.27 -4.60
CA ASP A 26 15.13 -20.86 -3.26
C ASP A 26 14.46 -19.87 -2.27
N ALA A 27 13.12 -19.83 -2.29
CA ALA A 27 12.32 -18.87 -1.54
C ALA A 27 12.33 -19.13 -0.03
N LYS A 28 12.44 -18.07 0.77
CA LYS A 28 12.54 -18.16 2.24
C LYS A 28 11.62 -17.17 2.94
N TRP A 29 10.94 -17.65 3.97
CA TRP A 29 10.22 -16.78 4.89
C TRP A 29 11.21 -16.02 5.76
N LEU A 30 11.13 -14.69 5.72
CA LEU A 30 12.00 -13.82 6.51
C LEU A 30 11.39 -13.44 7.86
N THR A 31 10.08 -13.56 8.01
CA THR A 31 9.37 -13.25 9.26
C THR A 31 8.60 -14.46 9.79
N PRO A 32 8.33 -14.54 11.10
CA PRO A 32 7.21 -15.32 11.62
C PRO A 32 5.88 -14.73 11.13
N ASP A 33 4.78 -15.44 11.38
CA ASP A 33 3.43 -14.92 11.17
C ASP A 33 3.20 -13.69 12.06
N LEU A 34 3.09 -12.52 11.44
CA LEU A 34 3.01 -11.23 12.12
C LEU A 34 1.68 -11.03 12.86
N ARG A 35 0.63 -11.84 12.58
CA ARG A 35 -0.62 -11.83 13.38
C ARG A 35 -0.39 -12.20 14.84
N ASN A 36 0.65 -12.99 15.09
CA ASN A 36 1.01 -13.47 16.42
C ASN A 36 2.00 -12.54 17.13
N ASP A 37 2.43 -11.46 16.48
CA ASP A 37 3.35 -10.51 17.10
C ASP A 37 2.63 -9.65 18.16
N PRO A 38 3.19 -9.52 19.39
CA PRO A 38 2.56 -8.74 20.45
C PRO A 38 2.29 -7.28 20.09
N ALA A 39 3.16 -6.63 19.29
CA ALA A 39 2.96 -5.24 18.89
C ALA A 39 1.77 -5.11 17.91
N VAL A 40 1.65 -6.05 16.96
CA VAL A 40 0.54 -6.11 16.00
C VAL A 40 -0.79 -6.37 16.71
N GLN A 41 -0.81 -7.32 17.65
CA GLN A 41 -2.00 -7.63 18.46
C GLN A 41 -2.38 -6.47 19.38
N SER A 42 -1.41 -5.83 20.02
CA SER A 42 -1.65 -4.65 20.87
C SER A 42 -2.20 -3.47 20.06
N ALA A 43 -1.71 -3.28 18.83
CA ALA A 43 -2.30 -2.33 17.90
C ALA A 43 -3.69 -2.78 17.42
N GLY A 44 -4.07 -4.05 17.55
CA GLY A 44 -5.35 -4.60 17.10
C GLY A 44 -5.49 -4.56 15.57
N LEU A 45 -4.40 -4.87 14.86
CA LEU A 45 -4.35 -5.04 13.40
C LEU A 45 -4.47 -6.53 13.03
N LEU A 46 -4.79 -6.81 11.75
CA LEU A 46 -4.85 -8.17 11.18
C LEU A 46 -5.83 -9.13 11.88
N VAL A 47 -6.90 -8.58 12.47
CA VAL A 47 -7.89 -9.37 13.24
C VAL A 47 -8.90 -10.10 12.36
N LYS A 48 -9.00 -9.73 11.07
CA LYS A 48 -9.92 -10.34 10.10
C LYS A 48 -9.19 -11.39 9.27
N HIS A 49 -9.85 -12.52 9.05
CA HIS A 49 -9.43 -13.53 8.09
C HIS A 49 -9.55 -12.97 6.66
N ASN A 50 -8.56 -13.21 5.79
CA ASN A 50 -8.47 -12.67 4.42
C ASN A 50 -8.61 -11.13 4.34
N ALA A 51 -7.89 -10.43 5.22
CA ALA A 51 -7.73 -8.99 5.19
C ALA A 51 -6.43 -8.63 5.92
N CYS A 52 -5.31 -9.26 5.50
CA CYS A 52 -4.02 -9.09 6.16
C CYS A 52 -3.27 -7.88 5.62
N PHE A 53 -2.26 -8.11 4.77
CA PHE A 53 -1.40 -7.06 4.24
C PHE A 53 -1.60 -6.94 2.74
N GLU A 54 -1.76 -5.70 2.26
CA GLU A 54 -1.92 -5.39 0.83
C GLU A 54 -0.69 -4.66 0.28
N GLY A 55 -0.03 -3.86 1.11
CA GLY A 55 1.15 -3.10 0.70
C GLY A 55 2.44 -3.56 1.39
N LEU A 56 3.54 -3.51 0.65
CA LEU A 56 4.89 -3.80 1.15
C LEU A 56 5.90 -2.79 0.60
N ALA A 57 6.67 -2.18 1.50
CA ALA A 57 7.79 -1.31 1.17
C ALA A 57 9.05 -1.71 1.95
N GLN A 58 10.23 -1.55 1.34
CA GLN A 58 11.53 -1.64 2.01
C GLN A 58 12.03 -0.24 2.31
N LEU A 59 12.13 0.10 3.60
CA LEU A 59 12.60 1.40 4.07
C LEU A 59 14.12 1.52 3.96
N ALA A 60 14.81 0.42 4.28
CA ALA A 60 16.25 0.24 4.19
C ALA A 60 16.57 -1.27 4.09
N PRO A 61 17.80 -1.70 3.77
CA PRO A 61 18.15 -3.12 3.78
C PRO A 61 17.82 -3.78 5.13
N GLY A 62 16.88 -4.74 5.11
CA GLY A 62 16.41 -5.43 6.31
C GLY A 62 15.30 -4.71 7.11
N ASP A 63 14.86 -3.52 6.70
CA ASP A 63 13.79 -2.74 7.33
C ASP A 63 12.60 -2.61 6.38
N PHE A 64 11.43 -3.11 6.81
CA PHE A 64 10.25 -3.25 5.98
C PHE A 64 9.03 -2.61 6.62
N LEU A 65 8.19 -1.99 5.80
CA LEU A 65 6.89 -1.46 6.16
C LEU A 65 5.79 -2.25 5.44
N PHE A 66 4.80 -2.68 6.20
CA PHE A 66 3.64 -3.41 5.71
C PHE A 66 2.39 -2.58 5.95
N ALA A 67 1.48 -2.56 4.97
CA ALA A 67 0.18 -1.92 5.10
C ALA A 67 -0.91 -2.95 5.39
N ALA A 68 -1.52 -2.84 6.57
CA ALA A 68 -2.75 -3.56 6.90
C ALA A 68 -3.94 -2.84 6.25
N GLU A 69 -4.75 -3.56 5.46
CA GLU A 69 -5.76 -2.99 4.56
C GLU A 69 -6.82 -2.17 5.30
N ARG A 70 -7.67 -2.84 6.09
CA ARG A 70 -8.91 -2.29 6.65
C ARG A 70 -9.33 -2.99 7.94
N ASP A 71 -10.24 -2.33 8.67
CA ASP A 71 -10.90 -2.83 9.89
C ASP A 71 -10.00 -3.49 10.98
N PRO A 72 -9.02 -2.76 11.54
CA PRO A 72 -8.62 -1.40 11.15
C PRO A 72 -7.39 -1.40 10.25
N ARG A 73 -7.31 -0.40 9.37
CA ARG A 73 -6.08 -0.13 8.62
C ARG A 73 -4.96 0.33 9.54
N GLY A 74 -3.72 0.10 9.12
CA GLY A 74 -2.54 0.52 9.87
C GLY A 74 -1.26 0.13 9.18
N LEU A 75 -0.15 0.38 9.86
CA LEU A 75 1.18 0.07 9.37
C LEU A 75 1.92 -0.80 10.39
N VAL A 76 2.71 -1.74 9.89
CA VAL A 76 3.61 -2.59 10.68
C VAL A 76 5.02 -2.42 10.15
N GLU A 77 5.96 -2.08 11.01
CA GLU A 77 7.38 -2.04 10.71
C GLU A 77 8.08 -3.28 11.26
N VAL A 78 8.99 -3.83 10.46
CA VAL A 78 9.80 -5.00 10.82
C VAL A 78 11.26 -4.74 10.49
N ASP A 79 12.09 -4.74 11.53
CA ASP A 79 13.54 -4.68 11.45
C ASP A 79 14.13 -6.09 11.63
N LEU A 80 14.63 -6.67 10.53
CA LEU A 80 15.25 -8.00 10.46
C LEU A 80 16.70 -8.02 10.95
N SER A 81 17.31 -6.87 11.28
CA SER A 81 18.67 -6.82 11.86
C SER A 81 18.70 -7.32 13.31
N ARG A 82 17.53 -7.52 13.92
CA ARG A 82 17.34 -8.02 15.29
C ARG A 82 16.90 -9.47 15.29
N GLN A 83 17.23 -10.19 16.36
CA GLN A 83 16.79 -11.56 16.57
C GLN A 83 16.21 -11.73 17.98
N PRO A 84 14.89 -11.99 18.13
CA PRO A 84 13.88 -12.01 17.06
C PRO A 84 13.73 -10.65 16.35
N PRO A 85 13.14 -10.59 15.14
CA PRO A 85 12.88 -9.33 14.43
C PRO A 85 12.18 -8.32 15.33
N ALA A 86 12.60 -7.06 15.26
CA ALA A 86 11.95 -6.00 16.03
C ALA A 86 10.73 -5.52 15.26
N VAL A 87 9.55 -5.61 15.89
CA VAL A 87 8.27 -5.24 15.28
C VAL A 87 7.70 -4.01 15.98
N SER A 88 7.07 -3.13 15.20
CA SER A 88 6.18 -2.11 15.74
C SER A 88 4.98 -1.91 14.85
N ALA A 89 3.86 -1.50 15.43
CA ALA A 89 2.61 -1.38 14.72
C ALA A 89 1.87 -0.12 15.15
N VAL A 90 1.24 0.55 14.18
CA VAL A 90 0.42 1.73 14.41
C VAL A 90 -0.91 1.61 13.67
N LYS A 91 -2.00 1.76 14.42
CA LYS A 91 -3.35 1.82 13.86
C LYS A 91 -3.61 3.21 13.30
N MET A 92 -4.06 3.28 12.05
CA MET A 92 -4.33 4.53 11.34
C MET A 92 -5.80 4.63 10.94
N LYS A 93 -6.73 4.48 11.90
CA LYS A 93 -8.18 4.36 11.62
C LYS A 93 -8.78 5.55 10.84
N ARG A 94 -8.19 6.74 10.95
CA ARG A 94 -8.66 7.96 10.27
C ARG A 94 -7.64 8.41 9.23
N SER A 95 -8.11 9.09 8.20
CA SER A 95 -7.27 9.90 7.31
C SER A 95 -7.63 11.36 7.54
N PRO A 96 -6.65 12.29 7.58
CA PRO A 96 -6.92 13.72 7.59
C PRO A 96 -7.58 14.22 6.29
N HIS A 97 -7.55 13.41 5.23
CA HIS A 97 -8.11 13.73 3.92
C HIS A 97 -9.51 13.11 3.71
N ALA A 98 -10.02 12.35 4.67
CA ALA A 98 -11.33 11.73 4.56
C ALA A 98 -12.46 12.77 4.73
N GLU A 99 -13.45 12.70 3.84
CA GLU A 99 -14.68 13.49 3.96
C GLU A 99 -15.68 12.83 4.93
N GLU A 100 -16.48 13.65 5.61
CA GLU A 100 -17.54 13.16 6.49
C GLU A 100 -18.61 12.42 5.68
N GLY A 101 -19.00 11.21 6.13
CA GLY A 101 -19.95 10.36 5.41
C GLY A 101 -19.39 9.66 4.17
N GLY A 102 -18.13 9.89 3.82
CA GLY A 102 -17.43 9.23 2.72
C GLY A 102 -17.05 7.78 3.01
N ARG A 103 -16.41 7.13 2.02
CA ARG A 103 -15.87 5.78 2.18
C ARG A 103 -14.81 5.74 3.29
N LYS A 104 -14.78 4.66 4.07
CA LYS A 104 -13.73 4.47 5.07
C LYS A 104 -12.38 4.29 4.37
N PRO A 105 -11.31 4.98 4.81
CA PRO A 105 -10.01 4.79 4.20
C PRO A 105 -9.50 3.36 4.45
N ASP A 106 -8.79 2.85 3.48
CA ASP A 106 -8.02 1.60 3.49
C ASP A 106 -6.64 1.85 2.88
N PHE A 107 -5.70 0.94 3.09
CA PHE A 107 -4.45 0.92 2.34
C PHE A 107 -4.50 -0.23 1.35
N ALA A 108 -4.12 0.03 0.10
CA ALA A 108 -4.07 -0.99 -0.96
C ALA A 108 -2.64 -1.30 -1.42
N ASP A 109 -1.70 -0.35 -1.30
CA ASP A 109 -0.30 -0.61 -1.65
C ASP A 109 0.64 0.40 -0.99
N LEU A 110 1.94 0.09 -0.98
CA LEU A 110 3.03 0.96 -0.55
C LEU A 110 4.11 1.05 -1.62
N ALA A 111 4.67 2.24 -1.79
CA ALA A 111 5.82 2.46 -2.66
C ALA A 111 6.88 3.32 -1.97
N VAL A 112 8.15 3.10 -2.32
CA VAL A 112 9.27 3.92 -1.88
C VAL A 112 9.89 4.61 -3.09
N TRP A 113 10.03 5.93 -3.00
CA TRP A 113 10.69 6.72 -4.03
C TRP A 113 11.52 7.82 -3.37
N ARG A 114 12.82 7.89 -3.73
CA ARG A 114 13.80 8.82 -3.16
C ARG A 114 13.82 8.82 -1.61
N GLY A 115 13.69 7.64 -1.00
CA GLY A 115 13.66 7.47 0.46
C GLY A 115 12.39 7.97 1.14
N ARG A 116 11.39 8.43 0.38
CA ARG A 116 10.05 8.79 0.86
C ARG A 116 9.13 7.61 0.65
N VAL A 117 8.15 7.46 1.55
CA VAL A 117 7.19 6.36 1.51
C VAL A 117 5.83 6.92 1.09
N PHE A 118 5.16 6.21 0.21
CA PHE A 118 3.84 6.56 -0.30
C PHE A 118 2.88 5.39 -0.08
N ALA A 119 1.64 5.71 0.25
CA ALA A 119 0.57 4.75 0.42
C ALA A 119 -0.57 5.05 -0.56
N LEU A 120 -1.08 4.01 -1.20
CA LEU A 120 -2.32 4.06 -1.96
C LEU A 120 -3.49 3.94 -0.99
N VAL A 121 -4.29 5.00 -0.88
CA VAL A 121 -5.50 5.06 -0.05
C VAL A 121 -6.72 4.91 -0.97
N ARG A 122 -6.99 3.66 -1.35
CA ARG A 122 -7.89 3.27 -2.45
C ARG A 122 -9.28 3.88 -2.32
N ASN A 123 -9.92 3.76 -1.16
CA ASN A 123 -11.27 4.29 -0.95
C ASN A 123 -11.39 5.82 -0.95
N LEU A 124 -10.28 6.54 -0.83
CA LEU A 124 -10.26 8.00 -0.95
C LEU A 124 -9.78 8.48 -2.33
N SER A 125 -9.40 7.55 -3.22
CA SER A 125 -8.76 7.85 -4.50
C SER A 125 -7.53 8.76 -4.35
N LEU A 126 -6.70 8.47 -3.34
CA LEU A 126 -5.50 9.24 -2.99
C LEU A 126 -4.23 8.38 -3.03
N VAL A 127 -3.13 9.01 -3.42
CA VAL A 127 -1.78 8.59 -3.03
C VAL A 127 -1.29 9.57 -1.99
N CYS A 128 -0.97 9.09 -0.79
CA CYS A 128 -0.50 9.91 0.33
C CYS A 128 0.96 9.63 0.60
N GLU A 129 1.78 10.67 0.75
CA GLU A 129 3.09 10.52 1.39
C GLU A 129 2.88 10.15 2.87
N LEU A 130 3.55 9.10 3.32
CA LEU A 130 3.65 8.73 4.72
C LEU A 130 4.88 9.40 5.32
N VAL A 131 4.68 10.10 6.43
CA VAL A 131 5.76 10.77 7.17
C VAL A 131 5.78 10.31 8.62
N ARG A 132 6.97 10.35 9.23
CA ARG A 132 7.11 10.07 10.67
C ARG A 132 6.30 11.09 11.47
N ASP A 133 5.57 10.60 12.46
CA ASP A 133 4.83 11.43 13.39
C ASP A 133 5.78 11.90 14.51
N PRO A 134 6.12 13.19 14.62
CA PRO A 134 7.04 13.67 15.65
C PRO A 134 6.49 13.52 17.08
N SER A 135 5.17 13.35 17.23
CA SER A 135 4.52 13.12 18.53
C SER A 135 4.58 11.66 18.98
N SER A 136 5.06 10.76 18.12
CA SER A 136 5.14 9.33 18.38
C SER A 136 6.50 8.75 17.98
N LYS A 137 7.19 8.08 18.92
CA LYS A 137 8.52 7.49 18.68
C LYS A 137 8.58 6.48 17.52
N LYS A 138 7.43 5.93 17.11
CA LYS A 138 7.30 4.95 16.02
C LYS A 138 6.06 5.20 15.16
N GLY A 139 5.50 6.41 15.22
CA GLY A 139 4.24 6.74 14.56
C GLY A 139 4.44 7.14 13.11
N TRP A 140 3.42 6.87 12.31
CA TRP A 140 3.27 7.35 10.95
C TRP A 140 2.02 8.21 10.87
N ARG A 141 2.05 9.20 10.00
CA ARG A 141 0.88 9.99 9.61
C ARG A 141 0.87 10.23 8.11
N GLU A 142 -0.32 10.47 7.57
CA GLU A 142 -0.46 10.94 6.20
C GLU A 142 -0.04 12.41 6.10
N GLY A 143 0.77 12.71 5.09
CA GLY A 143 1.25 14.04 4.73
C GLY A 143 0.58 14.55 3.46
N ALA A 144 1.38 15.06 2.53
CA ALA A 144 0.90 15.52 1.23
C ALA A 144 0.19 14.40 0.47
N ALA A 145 -0.88 14.74 -0.24
CA ALA A 145 -1.68 13.78 -0.99
C ALA A 145 -1.93 14.26 -2.43
N PHE A 146 -1.93 13.32 -3.35
CA PHE A 146 -2.37 13.48 -4.72
C PHE A 146 -3.68 12.74 -4.93
N SER A 147 -4.68 13.41 -5.49
CA SER A 147 -5.97 12.80 -5.81
C SER A 147 -6.07 12.41 -7.27
N TYR A 148 -6.43 11.15 -7.52
CA TYR A 148 -6.74 10.62 -8.84
C TYR A 148 -8.25 10.41 -9.05
N VAL A 149 -9.10 10.97 -8.19
CA VAL A 149 -10.57 10.80 -8.22
C VAL A 149 -11.18 11.20 -9.57
N ARG A 150 -10.61 12.21 -10.23
CA ARG A 150 -11.06 12.66 -11.57
C ARG A 150 -10.82 11.60 -12.64
N THR A 151 -9.76 10.80 -12.49
CA THR A 151 -9.43 9.71 -13.42
C THR A 151 -10.26 8.47 -13.09
N GLU A 152 -10.45 8.14 -11.81
CA GLU A 152 -11.34 7.04 -11.36
C GLU A 152 -12.77 7.23 -11.87
N ASN A 153 -13.28 8.46 -11.85
CA ASN A 153 -14.64 8.79 -12.26
C ASN A 153 -14.77 9.29 -13.71
N ASP A 154 -13.69 9.25 -14.51
CA ASP A 154 -13.76 9.69 -15.91
C ASP A 154 -14.65 8.71 -16.70
N PRO A 155 -15.66 9.17 -17.46
CA PRO A 155 -16.53 8.29 -18.25
C PRO A 155 -15.80 7.38 -19.24
N ARG A 156 -14.55 7.72 -19.61
CA ARG A 156 -13.69 6.89 -20.47
C ARG A 156 -13.11 5.67 -19.75
N TYR A 157 -13.06 5.70 -18.42
CA TYR A 157 -12.27 4.78 -17.59
C TYR A 157 -13.08 4.08 -16.50
N VAL A 158 -14.22 4.63 -16.12
CA VAL A 158 -15.08 4.08 -15.07
C VAL A 158 -15.64 2.69 -15.45
N TYR A 159 -15.59 1.75 -14.51
CA TYR A 159 -16.26 0.45 -14.61
C TYR A 159 -17.73 0.58 -14.21
N THR A 160 -18.54 -0.47 -14.41
CA THR A 160 -19.98 -0.41 -14.11
C THR A 160 -20.29 -0.41 -12.61
N ASP A 161 -19.48 -1.11 -11.80
CA ASP A 161 -19.52 -1.08 -10.34
C ASP A 161 -18.52 -0.05 -9.80
N THR A 162 -19.05 0.96 -9.12
CA THR A 162 -18.27 2.04 -8.48
C THR A 162 -18.32 1.98 -6.96
N LYS A 163 -18.74 0.85 -6.38
CA LYS A 163 -18.94 0.70 -4.92
C LYS A 163 -17.62 0.78 -4.15
N TYR A 164 -16.53 0.28 -4.73
CA TYR A 164 -15.21 0.22 -4.11
C TYR A 164 -14.23 1.10 -4.88
N GLY A 165 -13.16 1.55 -4.23
CA GLY A 165 -12.06 2.19 -4.97
C GLY A 165 -11.36 1.14 -5.84
N LEU A 166 -10.72 1.58 -6.92
CA LEU A 166 -10.18 0.68 -7.95
C LEU A 166 -8.67 0.46 -7.87
N GLY A 167 -7.95 1.36 -7.18
CA GLY A 167 -6.49 1.34 -7.13
C GLY A 167 -5.97 0.17 -6.29
N GLU A 168 -5.18 -0.71 -6.91
CA GLU A 168 -4.56 -1.89 -6.26
C GLU A 168 -3.02 -1.94 -6.40
N GLY A 169 -2.43 -1.12 -7.26
CA GLY A 169 -0.98 -1.10 -7.46
C GLY A 169 -0.43 0.30 -7.55
N LEU A 170 0.72 0.52 -6.92
CA LEU A 170 1.41 1.81 -6.85
C LEU A 170 2.89 1.67 -7.17
N ALA A 171 3.38 2.50 -8.09
CA ALA A 171 4.81 2.72 -8.27
C ALA A 171 5.09 4.19 -8.59
N LEU A 172 6.30 4.66 -8.27
CA LEU A 172 6.73 6.02 -8.58
C LEU A 172 8.17 5.98 -9.10
N ASP A 173 8.45 6.82 -10.10
CA ASP A 173 9.81 7.17 -10.51
C ASP A 173 9.95 8.71 -10.57
N ASP A 174 11.05 9.21 -11.13
CA ASP A 174 11.32 10.64 -11.16
C ASP A 174 10.35 11.45 -12.05
N GLU A 175 9.72 10.81 -13.02
CA GLU A 175 8.85 11.45 -14.00
C GLU A 175 7.38 11.10 -13.79
N HIS A 176 7.09 9.91 -13.25
CA HIS A 176 5.75 9.35 -13.24
C HIS A 176 5.32 8.76 -11.90
N LEU A 177 4.01 8.81 -11.71
CA LEU A 177 3.27 8.00 -10.75
C LEU A 177 2.41 7.02 -11.52
N TYR A 178 2.53 5.74 -11.17
CA TYR A 178 1.85 4.62 -11.82
C TYR A 178 0.77 4.09 -10.89
N LEU A 179 -0.46 3.97 -11.39
CA LEU A 179 -1.56 3.34 -10.68
C LEU A 179 -2.13 2.20 -11.51
N VAL A 180 -2.30 1.04 -10.89
CA VAL A 180 -3.05 -0.08 -11.47
C VAL A 180 -4.46 -0.06 -10.90
N PHE A 181 -5.45 0.00 -11.79
CA PHE A 181 -6.85 -0.20 -11.42
C PHE A 181 -7.23 -1.65 -11.68
N ASP A 182 -7.55 -2.37 -10.60
CA ASP A 182 -8.25 -3.64 -10.70
C ASP A 182 -9.72 -3.36 -10.98
N ASN A 183 -10.28 -4.16 -11.88
CA ASN A 183 -11.65 -4.07 -12.29
C ASN A 183 -12.52 -5.12 -11.61
N ASN A 184 -11.98 -6.05 -10.82
CA ASN A 184 -12.74 -7.16 -10.23
C ASN A 184 -13.53 -7.94 -11.30
N ASP A 185 -12.92 -8.12 -12.48
CA ASP A 185 -13.54 -8.67 -13.69
C ASP A 185 -14.77 -7.86 -14.16
N ASP A 186 -14.97 -6.63 -13.73
CA ASP A 186 -16.05 -5.78 -14.21
C ASP A 186 -15.74 -5.16 -15.58
N ALA A 187 -16.78 -4.90 -16.36
CA ALA A 187 -16.63 -4.27 -17.65
C ALA A 187 -16.59 -2.75 -17.53
N LEU A 188 -15.97 -2.10 -18.52
CA LEU A 188 -16.04 -0.65 -18.65
C LEU A 188 -17.46 -0.21 -18.95
N ALA A 189 -17.90 0.87 -18.31
CA ALA A 189 -19.24 1.43 -18.54
C ALA A 189 -19.47 1.83 -20.00
N SER A 190 -18.42 2.31 -20.68
CA SER A 190 -18.48 2.70 -22.10
C SER A 190 -18.23 1.55 -23.08
N ALA A 191 -17.75 0.39 -22.62
CA ALA A 191 -17.42 -0.75 -23.46
C ALA A 191 -17.67 -2.08 -22.71
N PRO A 192 -18.92 -2.59 -22.69
CA PRO A 192 -19.33 -3.72 -21.84
C PRO A 192 -18.61 -5.06 -22.09
N THR A 193 -17.84 -5.18 -23.17
CA THR A 193 -17.03 -6.37 -23.49
C THR A 193 -15.58 -6.23 -23.06
N ASP A 194 -15.14 -5.04 -22.65
CA ASP A 194 -13.77 -4.78 -22.21
C ASP A 194 -13.69 -4.85 -20.68
N ARG A 195 -13.10 -5.95 -20.20
CA ARG A 195 -12.93 -6.31 -18.79
C ARG A 195 -11.45 -6.30 -18.39
N ARG A 196 -10.63 -5.46 -19.04
CA ARG A 196 -9.21 -5.38 -18.73
C ARG A 196 -8.97 -4.40 -17.59
N ALA A 197 -8.16 -4.81 -16.62
CA ALA A 197 -7.49 -3.91 -15.69
C ALA A 197 -6.67 -2.85 -16.45
N ARG A 198 -6.43 -1.70 -15.82
CA ARG A 198 -5.81 -0.54 -16.48
C ARG A 198 -4.62 -0.02 -15.69
N LEU A 199 -3.54 0.28 -16.41
CA LEU A 199 -2.42 1.06 -15.91
C LEU A 199 -2.63 2.52 -16.28
N PHE A 200 -2.61 3.40 -15.29
CA PHE A 200 -2.58 4.85 -15.47
C PHE A 200 -1.18 5.37 -15.15
N VAL A 201 -0.71 6.26 -16.01
CA VAL A 201 0.58 6.93 -15.89
C VAL A 201 0.31 8.42 -15.74
N PHE A 202 0.62 8.97 -14.58
CA PHE A 202 0.51 10.39 -14.27
C PHE A 202 1.91 11.00 -14.26
N ALA A 203 2.04 12.28 -14.58
CA ALA A 203 3.27 13.01 -14.20
C ALA A 203 3.43 12.95 -12.67
N ASN A 204 4.64 12.70 -12.17
CA ASN A 204 4.88 12.54 -10.74
C ASN A 204 4.55 13.84 -10.00
N PRO A 205 3.47 13.89 -9.22
CA PRO A 205 3.03 15.11 -8.54
C PRO A 205 3.87 15.43 -7.29
N PHE A 206 4.75 14.50 -6.90
CA PHE A 206 5.66 14.62 -5.75
C PHE A 206 7.09 14.93 -6.16
N ALA A 207 7.39 14.95 -7.46
CA ALA A 207 8.59 15.55 -8.00
C ALA A 207 8.54 17.05 -7.72
N ALA A 208 9.61 17.59 -7.13
CA ALA A 208 9.74 19.05 -7.05
C ALA A 208 9.63 19.59 -8.49
N PRO A 209 8.90 20.70 -8.72
CA PRO A 209 8.89 21.31 -10.04
C PRO A 209 10.34 21.59 -10.46
N ALA A 210 10.66 21.30 -11.73
CA ALA A 210 11.95 21.67 -12.30
C ALA A 210 12.21 23.15 -11.97
N LYS A 211 13.31 23.41 -11.27
CA LYS A 211 13.74 24.79 -10.97
C LYS A 211 14.09 25.53 -12.25
#